data_AF-A0A3B9U881-F1
#
_entry.id   AF-A0A3B9U881-F1
#
_cell.length_a   1.000
_cell.length_b   1.000
_cell.length_c   1.000
_cell.angle_alpha   90.00
_cell.angle_beta   90.00
_cell.angle_gamma   90.00
#
_symmetry.space_group_name_H-M   'P 1'
#
loop_
_entity.id
_entity.type
_entity.pdbx_description
1 polymer ?
#
loop_
_entity_poly.entity_id
_entity_poly.type
_entity_poly.pdbx_seq_one_letter_code
_entity_poly.pdbx_strand_id
1 'polypeptide(L)'
;MKKIPLFIFSIILSACGGNGNKSVGSQEIMGMDSDAATIDTMVDVPVENEISEEPAKVKSKNPIVGTFYCSRSGDTYVFNDDNTGMFTPNGGYGATFNWHLKGKTLIVTYSGESEFLGSSKLRYDKVSNSFIEKSISFGNLKFVKQE
;
A
#
# COMPACT_ATOMS: atom_id res chain seq x y z
N MET A 1 -11.11 35.97 -36.17
CA MET A 1 -11.22 34.51 -36.39
C MET A 1 -9.85 33.96 -36.71
N LYS A 2 -9.23 33.21 -35.78
CA LYS A 2 -7.91 32.57 -35.96
C LYS A 2 -8.14 31.05 -36.05
N LYS A 3 -7.63 30.43 -37.12
CA LYS A 3 -7.75 28.99 -37.38
C LYS A 3 -6.77 28.24 -36.49
N ILE A 4 -7.27 27.26 -35.74
CA ILE A 4 -6.46 26.32 -34.95
C ILE A 4 -6.34 25.02 -35.78
N PRO A 5 -5.13 24.53 -36.09
CA PRO A 5 -4.99 23.22 -36.71
C PRO A 5 -5.17 22.11 -35.66
N LEU A 6 -6.13 21.22 -35.92
CA LEU A 6 -6.40 20.01 -35.15
C LEU A 6 -5.47 18.91 -35.67
N PHE A 7 -4.52 18.44 -34.85
CA PHE A 7 -3.75 17.23 -35.15
C PHE A 7 -4.38 16.05 -34.43
N ILE A 8 -4.88 15.07 -35.19
CA ILE A 8 -5.38 13.80 -34.65
C ILE A 8 -4.25 12.78 -34.83
N PHE A 9 -3.67 12.33 -33.72
CA PHE A 9 -2.78 11.17 -33.69
C PHE A 9 -3.60 9.93 -33.32
N SER A 10 -3.75 9.00 -34.26
CA SER A 10 -4.32 7.67 -34.01
C SER A 10 -3.24 6.76 -33.44
N ILE A 11 -3.48 6.21 -32.24
CA ILE A 11 -2.65 5.15 -31.65
C ILE A 11 -3.29 3.80 -32.02
N ILE A 12 -2.56 2.96 -32.73
CA ILE A 12 -2.94 1.58 -33.03
C ILE A 12 -2.69 0.74 -31.77
N LEU A 13 -3.75 0.21 -31.16
CA LEU A 13 -3.69 -0.74 -30.06
C LEU A 13 -3.37 -2.14 -30.59
N SER A 14 -2.16 -2.62 -30.35
CA SER A 14 -1.82 -4.04 -30.51
C SER A 14 -2.14 -4.77 -29.21
N ALA A 15 -3.30 -5.42 -29.16
CA ALA A 15 -3.60 -6.44 -28.15
C ALA A 15 -2.91 -7.75 -28.54
N CYS A 16 -2.08 -8.29 -27.66
CA CYS A 16 -1.70 -9.70 -27.68
C CYS A 16 -2.08 -10.30 -26.33
N GLY A 17 -3.04 -11.23 -26.37
CA GLY A 17 -3.51 -11.98 -25.22
C GLY A 17 -2.55 -13.09 -24.80
N GLY A 18 -2.78 -13.62 -23.60
CA GLY A 18 -2.02 -14.73 -23.04
C GLY A 18 -2.64 -15.23 -21.74
N ASN A 19 -3.73 -15.97 -21.89
CA ASN A 19 -4.45 -16.73 -20.87
C ASN A 19 -3.54 -17.82 -20.25
N GLY A 20 -3.57 -17.97 -18.92
CA GLY A 20 -2.84 -19.04 -18.22
C GLY A 20 -3.19 -19.14 -16.74
N ASN A 21 -4.38 -19.67 -16.43
CA ASN A 21 -4.77 -20.10 -15.09
C ASN A 21 -4.34 -21.56 -14.82
N LYS A 22 -4.25 -21.88 -13.51
CA LYS A 22 -4.22 -23.19 -12.81
C LYS A 22 -2.82 -23.69 -12.42
N SER A 23 -2.59 -24.35 -11.27
CA SER A 23 -3.30 -24.58 -10.00
C SER A 23 -2.41 -25.48 -9.11
N VAL A 24 -2.60 -25.47 -7.78
CA VAL A 24 -2.41 -26.60 -6.83
C VAL A 24 -0.94 -27.09 -6.67
N GLY A 25 -0.31 -27.14 -5.49
CA GLY A 25 -0.78 -27.47 -4.15
C GLY A 25 -0.26 -28.87 -3.79
N SER A 26 0.76 -28.96 -2.92
CA SER A 26 1.14 -30.20 -2.23
C SER A 26 1.69 -29.86 -0.84
N GLN A 27 0.87 -30.12 0.17
CA GLN A 27 1.33 -30.46 1.52
C GLN A 27 1.54 -31.97 1.54
N GLU A 28 2.66 -32.43 2.08
CA GLU A 28 2.75 -33.78 2.64
C GLU A 28 3.30 -33.69 4.06
N ILE A 29 2.54 -34.28 4.97
CA ILE A 29 2.80 -34.47 6.38
C ILE A 29 3.01 -35.98 6.53
N MET A 30 4.19 -36.39 6.97
CA MET A 30 4.46 -37.72 7.54
C MET A 30 5.52 -37.46 8.62
N GLY A 31 5.32 -37.72 9.91
CA GLY A 31 4.65 -38.86 10.52
C GLY A 31 5.72 -39.89 10.87
N MET A 32 6.35 -39.77 12.05
CA MET A 32 7.18 -40.84 12.59
C MET A 32 7.18 -40.81 14.12
N ASP A 33 6.36 -41.68 14.72
CA ASP A 33 6.45 -42.15 16.10
C ASP A 33 7.44 -43.32 16.17
N SER A 34 8.22 -43.41 17.26
CA SER A 34 8.58 -44.67 17.93
C SER A 34 9.35 -44.43 19.24
N ASP A 35 8.62 -44.63 20.34
CA ASP A 35 8.94 -45.26 21.64
C ASP A 35 10.34 -45.25 22.28
N ALA A 36 10.32 -44.72 23.51
CA ALA A 36 10.71 -45.33 24.79
C ALA A 36 12.17 -45.77 25.05
N ALA A 37 12.82 -45.05 25.98
CA ALA A 37 13.75 -45.64 26.94
C ALA A 37 13.75 -44.82 28.26
N THR A 38 13.37 -45.47 29.35
CA THR A 38 13.41 -44.98 30.74
C THR A 38 14.83 -45.02 31.29
N ILE A 39 15.36 -43.94 31.89
CA ILE A 39 16.31 -43.98 33.02
C ILE A 39 16.06 -42.79 33.96
N ASP A 40 16.14 -43.12 35.25
CA ASP A 40 15.83 -42.41 36.49
C ASP A 40 16.86 -41.32 36.90
N THR A 41 16.40 -40.37 37.73
CA THR A 41 17.16 -39.60 38.74
C THR A 41 18.12 -38.49 38.27
N MET A 42 17.81 -37.22 38.56
CA MET A 42 18.29 -36.43 39.73
C MET A 42 17.90 -34.95 39.57
N VAL A 43 17.27 -34.40 40.62
CA VAL A 43 17.21 -32.99 41.07
C VAL A 43 17.79 -31.93 40.12
N ASP A 44 16.93 -31.05 39.59
CA ASP A 44 17.06 -29.62 39.86
C ASP A 44 15.72 -28.91 39.63
N VAL A 45 15.40 -27.97 40.52
CA VAL A 45 14.18 -27.14 40.43
C VAL A 45 14.40 -26.13 39.31
N PRO A 46 13.62 -26.12 38.22
CA PRO A 46 13.68 -25.00 37.32
C PRO A 46 12.99 -23.85 38.02
N VAL A 47 13.80 -22.89 38.47
CA VAL A 47 13.38 -21.54 38.83
C VAL A 47 12.31 -21.10 37.84
N GLU A 48 11.11 -20.83 38.33
CA GLU A 48 10.08 -20.07 37.62
C GLU A 48 10.68 -18.70 37.30
N ASN A 49 11.38 -18.64 36.17
CA ASN A 49 11.62 -17.39 35.49
C ASN A 49 10.24 -17.00 34.95
N GLU A 50 9.49 -16.22 35.74
CA GLU A 50 8.51 -15.29 35.20
C GLU A 50 9.28 -14.33 34.28
N ILE A 51 9.57 -14.80 33.06
CA ILE A 51 9.72 -13.92 31.93
C ILE A 51 8.32 -13.34 31.78
N SER A 52 8.12 -12.19 32.42
CA SER A 52 7.11 -11.24 32.00
C SER A 52 7.36 -11.04 30.50
N GLU A 53 6.66 -11.82 29.68
CA GLU A 53 6.53 -11.57 28.26
C GLU A 53 5.89 -10.19 28.18
N GLU A 54 6.75 -9.18 28.05
CA GLU A 54 6.35 -7.87 27.56
C GLU A 54 5.46 -8.17 26.35
N PRO A 55 4.17 -7.79 26.38
CA PRO A 55 3.24 -8.20 25.35
C PRO A 55 3.84 -7.74 24.02
N ALA A 56 4.16 -8.70 23.16
CA ALA A 56 4.75 -8.44 21.87
C ALA A 56 3.96 -7.31 21.23
N LYS A 57 4.56 -6.12 21.13
CA LYS A 57 3.91 -4.94 20.56
C LYS A 57 3.41 -5.33 19.18
N VAL A 58 2.12 -5.61 19.09
CA VAL A 58 1.42 -5.80 17.82
C VAL A 58 1.74 -4.53 17.04
N LYS A 59 2.61 -4.65 16.02
CA LYS A 59 3.02 -3.53 15.17
C LYS A 59 1.74 -2.90 14.65
N SER A 60 1.35 -1.74 15.18
CA SER A 60 0.12 -1.10 14.76
C SER A 60 0.27 -0.82 13.26
N LYS A 61 -0.60 -1.40 12.42
CA LYS A 61 -0.57 -1.20 10.98
C LYS A 61 -0.62 0.31 10.71
N ASN A 62 0.36 0.83 9.97
CA ASN A 62 0.45 2.25 9.68
C ASN A 62 -0.87 2.73 9.04
N PRO A 63 -1.61 3.68 9.65
CA PRO A 63 -2.95 4.03 9.21
C PRO A 63 -2.99 4.64 7.81
N ILE A 64 -1.85 5.16 7.32
CA ILE A 64 -1.68 5.72 5.98
C ILE A 64 -1.63 4.63 4.92
N VAL A 65 -1.15 3.43 5.25
CA VAL A 65 -1.02 2.35 4.27
C VAL A 65 -2.41 1.89 3.81
N GLY A 66 -2.61 1.87 2.49
CA GLY A 66 -3.86 1.47 1.84
C GLY A 66 -4.27 2.38 0.68
N THR A 67 -5.48 2.13 0.18
CA THR A 67 -6.07 2.83 -0.96
C THR A 67 -6.96 3.97 -0.49
N PHE A 68 -6.87 5.13 -1.13
CA PHE A 68 -7.68 6.31 -0.86
C PHE A 68 -8.28 6.84 -2.16
N TYR A 69 -9.59 7.01 -2.19
CA TYR A 69 -10.33 7.40 -3.37
C TYR A 69 -10.97 8.78 -3.17
N CYS A 70 -10.92 9.62 -4.20
CA CYS A 70 -11.68 10.87 -4.24
C CYS A 70 -12.90 10.73 -5.16
N SER A 71 -14.10 10.75 -4.59
CA SER A 71 -15.36 10.66 -5.36
C SER A 71 -15.58 11.84 -6.31
N ARG A 72 -14.95 12.99 -6.04
CA ARG A 72 -15.14 14.21 -6.83
C ARG A 72 -14.34 14.20 -8.13
N SER A 73 -13.08 13.76 -8.09
CA SER A 73 -12.23 13.68 -9.29
C SER A 73 -12.23 12.28 -9.91
N GLY A 74 -12.53 11.25 -9.11
CA GLY A 74 -12.36 9.86 -9.48
C GLY A 74 -10.92 9.35 -9.31
N ASP A 75 -10.03 10.17 -8.75
CA ASP A 75 -8.62 9.82 -8.60
C ASP A 75 -8.40 8.91 -7.38
N THR A 76 -7.31 8.14 -7.45
CA THR A 76 -6.93 7.19 -6.40
C THR A 76 -5.48 7.37 -6.00
N TYR A 77 -5.21 7.38 -4.70
CA TYR A 77 -3.90 7.20 -4.10
C TYR A 77 -3.79 5.79 -3.51
N VAL A 78 -2.66 5.12 -3.74
CA VAL A 78 -2.28 3.87 -3.04
C VAL A 78 -0.98 4.13 -2.31
N PHE A 79 -0.97 3.94 -0.99
CA PHE A 79 0.22 4.08 -0.13
C PHE A 79 0.67 2.71 0.36
N ASN A 80 1.88 2.31 -0.01
CA ASN A 80 2.52 1.05 0.41
C ASN A 80 3.29 1.24 1.72
N ASP A 81 3.57 0.16 2.43
CA ASP A 81 4.25 0.18 3.73
C ASP A 81 5.75 0.49 3.67
N ASP A 82 6.36 0.39 2.48
CA ASP A 82 7.75 0.75 2.18
C ASP A 82 7.96 2.23 1.85
N ASN A 83 6.95 3.08 2.09
CA ASN A 83 6.93 4.50 1.75
C ASN A 83 6.88 4.80 0.24
N THR A 84 6.51 3.82 -0.59
CA THR A 84 6.19 4.04 -2.01
C THR A 84 4.68 4.10 -2.22
N GLY A 85 4.26 4.46 -3.43
CA GLY A 85 2.86 4.45 -3.79
C GLY A 85 2.61 4.78 -5.24
N MET A 86 1.32 4.84 -5.58
CA MET A 86 0.86 5.14 -6.93
C MET A 86 -0.36 6.05 -6.88
N PHE A 87 -0.34 7.10 -7.70
CA PHE A 87 -1.46 7.99 -7.94
C PHE A 87 -2.06 7.67 -9.31
N THR A 88 -3.35 7.37 -9.37
CA THR A 88 -4.05 7.08 -10.62
C THR A 88 -5.14 8.12 -10.83
N PRO A 89 -4.98 9.04 -11.79
CA PRO A 89 -6.05 9.96 -12.13
C PRO A 89 -7.18 9.21 -12.84
N ASN A 90 -8.40 9.71 -12.73
CA ASN A 90 -9.53 9.14 -13.44
C ASN A 90 -9.30 9.12 -14.96
N GLY A 91 -9.29 7.93 -15.56
CA GLY A 91 -9.10 7.75 -17.00
C GLY A 91 -7.67 8.01 -17.51
N GLY A 92 -6.67 8.10 -16.63
CA GLY A 92 -5.28 8.30 -17.01
C GLY A 92 -4.34 7.19 -16.54
N TYR A 93 -3.05 7.37 -16.83
CA TYR A 93 -2.00 6.44 -16.42
C TYR A 93 -1.54 6.72 -14.99
N GLY A 94 -1.20 5.66 -14.26
CA GLY A 94 -0.68 5.75 -12.89
C GLY A 94 0.70 6.38 -12.84
N ALA A 95 0.93 7.20 -11.82
CA ALA A 95 2.20 7.84 -11.51
C ALA A 95 2.74 7.31 -10.19
N THR A 96 3.95 6.76 -10.20
CA THR A 96 4.64 6.28 -8.99
C THR A 96 5.15 7.44 -8.15
N PHE A 97 5.20 7.25 -6.84
CA PHE A 97 5.76 8.24 -5.92
C PHE A 97 6.39 7.59 -4.68
N ASN A 98 7.20 8.38 -3.98
CA ASN A 98 7.59 8.15 -2.60
C ASN A 98 6.80 9.08 -1.68
N TRP A 99 6.57 8.69 -0.43
CA TRP A 99 5.83 9.50 0.52
C TRP A 99 6.43 9.51 1.92
N HIS A 100 6.15 10.56 2.67
CA HIS A 100 6.44 10.62 4.11
C HIS A 100 5.46 11.55 4.81
N LEU A 101 5.17 11.26 6.08
CA LEU A 101 4.31 12.09 6.92
C LEU A 101 5.14 13.03 7.80
N LYS A 102 4.87 14.33 7.71
CA LYS A 102 5.41 15.36 8.62
C LYS A 102 4.26 16.00 9.38
N GLY A 103 4.02 15.54 10.61
CA GLY A 103 2.90 15.97 11.43
C GLY A 103 1.56 15.56 10.78
N LYS A 104 0.75 16.55 10.40
CA LYS A 104 -0.52 16.33 9.65
C LYS A 104 -0.37 16.52 8.14
N THR A 105 0.85 16.66 7.62
CA THR A 105 1.08 16.85 6.19
C THR A 105 1.77 15.63 5.61
N LEU A 106 1.12 14.96 4.68
CA LEU A 106 1.73 13.94 3.85
C LEU A 106 2.37 14.62 2.65
N ILE A 107 3.64 14.35 2.42
CA ILE A 107 4.37 14.84 1.25
C ILE A 107 4.52 13.66 0.31
N VAL A 108 3.98 13.81 -0.89
CA VAL A 108 4.06 12.86 -2.00
C VAL A 108 5.03 13.43 -3.01
N THR A 109 6.09 12.71 -3.36
CA THR A 109 7.08 13.11 -4.36
C THR A 109 7.07 12.08 -5.48
N TYR A 110 6.64 12.50 -6.66
CA TYR A 110 6.56 11.64 -7.83
C TYR A 110 7.96 11.18 -8.25
N SER A 111 8.05 9.96 -8.76
CA SER A 111 9.31 9.29 -9.09
C SER A 111 9.24 8.59 -10.44
N GLY A 112 10.39 8.15 -10.94
CA GLY A 112 10.49 7.46 -12.22
C GLY A 112 10.08 8.38 -13.37
N GLU A 113 9.27 7.87 -14.30
CA GLU A 113 8.79 8.63 -15.46
C GLU A 113 7.93 9.85 -15.09
N SER A 114 7.42 9.90 -13.85
CA SER A 114 6.55 10.98 -13.35
C SER A 114 7.28 12.04 -12.52
N GLU A 115 8.60 11.99 -12.38
CA GLU A 115 9.37 12.93 -11.54
C GLU A 115 9.15 14.41 -11.92
N PHE A 116 8.86 14.69 -13.19
CA PHE A 116 8.53 16.04 -13.68
C PHE A 116 7.29 16.66 -13.02
N LEU A 117 6.41 15.86 -12.40
CA LEU A 117 5.26 16.34 -11.63
C LEU A 117 5.66 16.94 -10.27
N GLY A 118 6.87 16.66 -9.79
CA GLY A 118 7.40 17.20 -8.54
C GLY A 118 6.74 16.60 -7.30
N SER A 119 6.27 17.46 -6.38
CA SER A 119 5.68 17.03 -5.11
C SER A 119 4.33 17.66 -4.82
N SER A 120 3.44 16.85 -4.23
CA SER A 120 2.14 17.27 -3.70
C SER A 120 2.14 17.22 -2.18
N LYS A 121 1.34 18.10 -1.56
CA LYS A 121 1.13 18.13 -0.11
C LYS A 121 -0.33 17.84 0.19
N LEU A 122 -0.57 16.79 0.96
CA LEU A 122 -1.90 16.38 1.38
C LEU A 122 -2.02 16.57 2.90
N ARG A 123 -3.13 17.12 3.35
CA ARG A 123 -3.40 17.25 4.79
C ARG A 123 -4.10 16.00 5.30
N TYR A 124 -3.46 15.29 6.22
CA TYR A 124 -4.00 14.10 6.86
C TYR A 124 -4.97 14.46 7.99
N ASP A 125 -6.17 13.91 7.91
CA ASP A 125 -7.14 13.86 9.00
C ASP A 125 -7.19 12.44 9.56
N LYS A 126 -6.59 12.27 10.75
CA LYS A 126 -6.55 11.00 11.46
C LYS A 126 -7.93 10.52 11.93
N VAL A 127 -8.86 11.44 12.21
CA VAL A 127 -10.18 11.09 12.75
C VAL A 127 -11.04 10.43 11.67
N SER A 128 -11.05 11.03 10.48
CA SER A 128 -11.80 10.50 9.34
C SER A 128 -10.98 9.58 8.42
N ASN A 129 -9.74 9.29 8.81
CA ASN A 129 -8.74 8.55 8.04
C ASN A 129 -8.73 8.95 6.56
N SER A 130 -8.56 10.24 6.32
CA SER A 130 -8.67 10.84 4.98
C SER A 130 -7.58 11.86 4.72
N PHE A 131 -7.38 12.17 3.45
CA PHE A 131 -6.48 13.23 3.01
C PHE A 131 -7.25 14.34 2.31
N ILE A 132 -6.81 15.58 2.49
CA ILE A 132 -7.26 16.74 1.73
C ILE A 132 -6.12 17.25 0.87
N GLU A 133 -6.34 17.28 -0.44
CA GLU A 133 -5.45 17.92 -1.41
C GLU A 133 -6.10 19.19 -1.94
N LYS A 134 -5.30 20.25 -2.14
CA LYS A 134 -5.78 21.49 -2.76
C LYS A 134 -5.41 21.49 -4.25
N SER A 135 -6.38 21.14 -5.09
CA SER A 135 -6.30 21.24 -6.54
C SER A 135 -6.57 22.67 -7.02
N ILE A 136 -5.87 23.10 -8.08
CA ILE A 136 -6.12 24.39 -8.75
C ILE A 136 -7.49 24.36 -9.43
N SER A 137 -7.85 23.26 -10.09
CA SER A 137 -9.06 23.15 -10.90
C SER A 137 -10.29 22.75 -10.09
N PHE A 138 -10.09 21.93 -9.05
CA PHE A 138 -11.21 21.36 -8.27
C PHE A 138 -11.30 21.92 -6.85
N GLY A 139 -10.37 22.78 -6.41
CA GLY A 139 -10.32 23.22 -5.02
C GLY A 139 -9.96 22.05 -4.09
N ASN A 140 -10.64 21.92 -2.95
CA ASN A 140 -10.33 20.85 -2.01
C ASN A 140 -10.89 19.50 -2.50
N LEU A 141 -10.00 18.55 -2.71
CA LEU A 141 -10.30 17.14 -2.98
C LEU A 141 -10.11 16.34 -1.70
N LYS A 142 -11.13 15.56 -1.32
CA LYS A 142 -11.08 14.66 -0.17
C LYS A 142 -10.89 13.22 -0.64
N PHE A 143 -9.82 12.61 -0.20
CA PHE A 143 -9.48 11.22 -0.46
C PHE A 143 -9.78 10.40 0.79
N VAL A 144 -10.74 9.49 0.70
CA VAL A 144 -11.20 8.66 1.82
C VAL A 144 -10.61 7.27 1.69
N LYS A 145 -10.12 6.71 2.79
CA LYS A 145 -9.59 5.35 2.81
C LYS A 145 -10.67 4.35 2.39
N GLN A 146 -10.30 3.41 1.54
CA GLN A 146 -11.13 2.28 1.14
C GLN A 146 -10.83 1.09 2.08
N GLU A 147 -11.87 0.31 2.40
CA GLU A 147 -11.78 -0.88 3.27
C GLU A 147 -11.10 -2.07 2.58
#